data_AF-A0A6J4LWJ2-F1
#
_entry.id   AF-A0A6J4LWJ2-F1
#
_cell.length_a   1.000
_cell.length_b   1.000
_cell.length_c   1.000
_cell.angle_alpha   90.00
_cell.angle_beta   90.00
_cell.angle_gamma   90.00
#
_symmetry.space_group_name_H-M   'P 1'
#
loop_
_entity.id
_entity.type
_entity.pdbx_description
1 polymer ?
#
loop_
_entity_poly.entity_id
_entity_poly.type
_entity_poly.pdbx_seq_one_letter_code
_entity_poly.pdbx_strand_id
1 'polypeptide(L)' 'MSGAPVPGHDELRESLADAALGALAADEQARVEAHAASCPACGPELAAYRATAARLPEAAPALD' A
#
# COMPACT_ATOMS: atom_id res chain seq x y z
N MET A 1 -15.29 17.08 15.52
CA MET A 1 -15.05 15.63 15.48
C MET A 1 -15.60 15.12 14.16
N SER A 2 -14.88 15.31 13.04
CA SER A 2 -15.30 14.73 11.75
C SER A 2 -14.75 13.32 11.69
N GLY A 3 -15.59 12.33 12.01
CA GLY A 3 -15.29 10.94 11.68
C GLY A 3 -15.50 10.76 10.19
N ALA A 4 -14.42 10.77 9.41
CA ALA A 4 -14.49 10.37 8.00
C ALA A 4 -15.05 8.94 7.91
N PRO A 5 -15.87 8.63 6.90
CA PRO A 5 -16.34 7.27 6.69
C PRO A 5 -15.14 6.32 6.53
N VAL A 6 -15.26 5.11 7.09
CA VAL A 6 -14.25 4.06 6.93
C VAL A 6 -14.14 3.74 5.43
N PRO A 7 -12.94 3.80 4.83
CA PRO A 7 -12.77 3.52 3.41
C PRO A 7 -13.26 2.12 3.04
N GLY A 8 -13.83 1.99 1.85
CA GLY A 8 -14.27 0.71 1.32
C GLY A 8 -13.10 -0.21 0.96
N HIS A 9 -13.38 -1.52 0.79
CA HIS A 9 -12.39 -2.49 0.32
C HIS A 9 -11.74 -2.04 -1.01
N ASP A 10 -12.54 -1.56 -1.96
CA ASP A 10 -12.04 -1.20 -3.29
C ASP A 10 -11.12 0.03 -3.26
N GLU A 11 -11.48 1.04 -2.46
CA GLU A 11 -10.63 2.22 -2.24
C GLU A 11 -9.29 1.81 -1.62
N LEU A 12 -9.29 0.94 -0.61
CA LEU A 12 -8.06 0.47 0.03
C LEU A 12 -7.24 -0.43 -0.89
N ARG A 13 -7.88 -1.20 -1.76
CA ARG A 13 -7.22 -2.03 -2.78
C ARG A 13 -6.49 -1.17 -3.81
N GLU A 14 -7.09 -0.06 -4.23
CA GLU A 14 -6.46 0.89 -5.16
C GLU A 14 -5.20 1.54 -4.55
N SER A 15 -5.17 1.76 -3.24
CA SER A 15 -4.02 2.33 -2.53
C SER A 15 -2.88 1.35 -2.23
N LEU A 16 -2.99 0.05 -2.55
CA LEU A 16 -1.98 -0.95 -2.16
C LEU A 16 -0.60 -0.70 -2.83
N ALA A 17 -0.58 -0.21 -4.06
CA ALA A 17 0.66 0.09 -4.77
C ALA A 17 1.37 1.30 -4.13
N ASP A 18 0.63 2.37 -3.83
CA ASP A 18 1.16 3.55 -3.14
C ASP A 18 1.68 3.20 -1.74
N ALA A 19 0.95 2.34 -1.03
CA ALA A 19 1.38 1.82 0.28
C ALA A 19 2.65 0.97 0.22
N ALA A 20 2.84 0.21 -0.87
CA ALA A 20 4.05 -0.58 -1.10
C ALA A 20 5.26 0.31 -1.46
N LEU A 21 5.02 1.42 -2.14
CA LEU A 21 6.03 2.42 -2.48
C LEU A 21 6.36 3.38 -1.32
N GLY A 22 5.57 3.36 -0.24
CA GLY A 22 5.71 4.30 0.88
C GLY A 22 5.30 5.73 0.51
N ALA A 23 4.40 5.89 -0.46
CA ALA A 23 3.95 7.18 -0.98
C ALA A 23 2.77 7.79 -0.23
N LEU A 24 2.14 7.02 0.68
CA LEU A 24 0.97 7.45 1.44
C LEU A 24 1.34 8.27 2.68
N ALA A 25 0.39 9.09 3.15
CA ALA A 25 0.48 9.68 4.48
C ALA A 25 0.42 8.60 5.57
N ALA A 26 0.94 8.89 6.76
CA ALA A 26 1.05 7.90 7.84
C ALA A 26 -0.30 7.30 8.26
N ASP A 27 -1.37 8.10 8.26
CA ASP A 27 -2.71 7.65 8.60
C ASP A 27 -3.35 6.79 7.50
N GLU A 28 -3.08 7.10 6.23
CA GLU A 28 -3.48 6.30 5.06
C GLU A 28 -2.75 4.96 5.04
N GLN A 29 -1.43 4.97 5.27
CA GLN A 29 -0.62 3.77 5.37
C GLN A 29 -1.18 2.83 6.44
N ALA A 30 -1.47 3.35 7.65
CA ALA A 30 -2.00 2.56 8.74
C ALA A 30 -3.37 1.93 8.40
N ARG A 31 -4.23 2.64 7.66
CA ARG A 31 -5.54 2.11 7.21
C ARG A 31 -5.38 0.97 6.23
N VAL A 32 -4.51 1.12 5.23
CA VAL A 32 -4.24 0.08 4.23
C VAL A 32 -3.62 -1.16 4.89
N GLU A 33 -2.66 -0.99 5.80
CA GLU A 33 -2.03 -2.10 6.51
C GLU A 33 -3.00 -2.85 7.42
N ALA A 34 -3.86 -2.13 8.15
CA ALA A 34 -4.90 -2.75 8.98
C ALA A 34 -5.88 -3.58 8.15
N HIS A 35 -6.28 -3.10 6.97
CA HIS A 35 -7.12 -3.85 6.06
C HIS A 35 -6.41 -5.09 5.50
N ALA A 36 -5.20 -4.91 4.95
CA ALA A 36 -4.40 -5.98 4.36
C ALA A 36 -4.09 -7.10 5.37
N ALA A 37 -3.98 -6.79 6.66
CA ALA A 37 -3.76 -7.77 7.71
C ALA A 37 -4.95 -8.75 7.92
N SER A 38 -6.17 -8.36 7.53
CA SER A 38 -7.38 -9.18 7.70
C SER A 38 -8.03 -9.61 6.38
N CYS A 39 -7.70 -8.95 5.28
CA CYS A 39 -8.24 -9.23 3.96
C CYS A 39 -7.43 -10.32 3.24
N PRO A 40 -8.05 -11.46 2.87
CA PRO A 40 -7.34 -12.57 2.23
C PRO A 40 -6.85 -12.24 0.81
N ALA A 41 -7.37 -11.18 0.18
CA ALA A 41 -6.93 -10.72 -1.14
C ALA A 41 -5.84 -9.64 -1.04
N CYS A 42 -6.09 -8.59 -0.24
CA CYS A 42 -5.20 -7.43 -0.19
C CYS A 42 -3.87 -7.71 0.53
N GLY A 43 -3.83 -8.63 1.50
CA GLY A 43 -2.59 -9.02 2.18
C GLY A 43 -1.53 -9.60 1.24
N PRO A 44 -1.85 -10.68 0.50
CA PRO A 44 -0.95 -11.24 -0.51
C PRO A 44 -0.56 -10.25 -1.61
N GLU A 45 -1.49 -9.40 -2.05
CA GLU A 45 -1.24 -8.40 -3.09
C GLU A 45 -0.27 -7.31 -2.61
N LEU A 46 -0.47 -6.75 -1.40
CA LEU A 46 0.46 -5.79 -0.80
C LEU A 46 1.86 -6.39 -0.62
N ALA A 47 1.96 -7.66 -0.23
CA ALA A 47 3.23 -8.36 -0.12
C ALA A 47 3.94 -8.48 -1.49
N ALA A 48 3.19 -8.81 -2.54
CA ALA A 48 3.72 -8.89 -3.90
C ALA A 48 4.19 -7.51 -4.43
N TYR A 49 3.45 -6.44 -4.14
CA TYR A 49 3.87 -5.09 -4.50
C TYR A 49 5.12 -4.66 -3.73
N ARG A 50 5.22 -4.95 -2.43
CA ARG A 50 6.43 -4.65 -1.63
C ARG A 50 7.66 -5.38 -2.17
N ALA A 51 7.51 -6.66 -2.53
CA ALA A 51 8.59 -7.42 -3.15
C ALA A 51 9.01 -6.82 -4.51
N THR A 52 8.05 -6.37 -5.31
CA THR A 52 8.33 -5.67 -6.57
C THR A 52 9.03 -4.34 -6.35
N ALA A 53 8.53 -3.52 -5.41
CA ALA A 53 9.09 -2.21 -5.07
C ALA A 53 10.54 -2.31 -4.61
N ALA A 54 10.88 -3.33 -3.80
CA ALA A 54 12.24 -3.58 -3.33
C ALA A 54 13.24 -3.84 -4.47
N ARG A 55 12.77 -4.31 -5.64
CA ARG A 55 13.60 -4.63 -6.81
C ARG A 55 13.69 -3.49 -7.82
N LEU A 56 12.84 -2.46 -7.73
CA LEU A 56 12.87 -1.32 -8.65
C LEU A 56 14.25 -0.65 -8.75
N PRO A 57 15.03 -0.48 -7.66
CA PRO A 57 16.38 0.08 -7.76
C PRO A 57 17.35 -0.75 -8.62
N GLU A 58 17.12 -2.05 -8.80
CA GLU A 58 17.95 -2.92 -9.65
C GLU A 58 17.75 -2.64 -11.14
N ALA A 59 16.55 -2.17 -11.51
CA ALA A 59 16.16 -1.91 -12.90
C ALA A 59 16.30 -0.42 -13.28
N ALA A 60 16.36 0.48 -12.29
CA ALA A 60 16.51 1.90 -12.52
C ALA A 60 17.97 2.22 -12.91
N PRO A 61 18.19 3.14 -13.89
CA PRO A 61 19.51 3.70 -14.10
C PRO A 61 19.98 4.38 -12.81
N ALA A 62 21.28 4.30 -12.52
CA ALA A 62 21.87 5.00 -11.39
C ALA A 62 21.60 6.50 -11.53
N LEU A 63 21.03 7.11 -10.49
CA LEU A 63 20.89 8.55 -10.40
C LEU A 63 22.25 9.12 -9.96
N ASP A 64 22.85 9.92 -10.84
CA ASP A 64 24.07 10.69 -10.65
C ASP A 64 23.83 12.01 -9.89
#